data_AF-A0A7V2JQQ7-F1
#
_entry.id   AF-A0A7V2JQQ7-F1
#
_cell.length_a   1.000
_cell.length_b   1.000
_cell.length_c   1.000
_cell.angle_alpha   90.00
_cell.angle_beta   90.00
_cell.angle_gamma   90.00
#
_symmetry.space_group_name_H-M   'P 1'
#
loop_
_entity.id
_entity.type
_entity.pdbx_description
1 polymer ?
#
loop_
_entity_poly.entity_id
_entity_poly.type
_entity_poly.pdbx_seq_one_letter_code
_entity_poly.pdbx_strand_id
1 'polypeptide(L)'
;DRVVYKFNFCDKTLSPSVKKGCHAVSLDDERKTFHPMLWDERNEKKRRIDQVWFAGVHSNVGGGYPRQGMSLVAMQWMMDQARRSGLRLTGANQDFYTVHGNVYDKLYDSRAGLAIYYRFKPRDVYAMCAEKGIAPRLHESVLDRIVSMSTGYAPGNVPHNVEFVPDTMASPRLKRAEREIRQALEQDTSLLRRVRPWIWLRKWTHFFLLVFTGIALYYTFYADGTVESIAMSIQDTFSNQGMLEKGWYLLQTRPWVVLVIAAMYGLSRIIRWTMHRTYSRFWYPLVQRL
;
A
#
# COMPACT_ATOMS: atom_id res chain seq x y z
N ASP A 1 7.83 -28.80 -16.24
CA ASP A 1 8.21 -27.93 -15.10
C ASP A 1 9.67 -27.45 -15.09
N ARG A 2 10.28 -27.12 -16.25
CA ARG A 2 11.74 -26.85 -16.36
C ARG A 2 12.16 -25.42 -16.72
N VAL A 3 11.27 -24.42 -16.67
CA VAL A 3 11.58 -23.08 -17.22
C VAL A 3 11.45 -21.93 -16.19
N VAL A 4 10.86 -22.16 -15.01
CA VAL A 4 10.75 -21.12 -13.97
C VAL A 4 11.28 -21.65 -12.64
N TYR A 5 12.51 -21.27 -12.29
CA TYR A 5 13.04 -21.49 -10.94
C TYR A 5 12.27 -20.58 -9.97
N LYS A 6 11.42 -21.17 -9.13
CA LYS A 6 10.60 -20.43 -8.18
C LYS A 6 11.48 -20.03 -6.99
N PHE A 7 12.14 -18.88 -7.09
CA PHE A 7 12.80 -18.26 -5.93
C PHE A 7 11.74 -18.00 -4.86
N ASN A 8 11.79 -18.77 -3.79
CA ASN A 8 10.96 -18.59 -2.61
C ASN A 8 11.88 -18.61 -1.39
N PHE A 9 11.59 -17.76 -0.41
CA PHE A 9 12.26 -17.87 0.88
C PHE A 9 11.78 -19.15 1.55
N CYS A 10 12.72 -20.07 1.82
CA CYS A 10 12.42 -21.35 2.45
C CYS A 10 11.91 -21.16 3.89
N ASP A 11 12.37 -20.10 4.55
CA ASP A 11 12.05 -19.71 5.91
C ASP A 11 11.63 -18.24 5.99
N LYS A 12 10.70 -17.95 6.91
CA LYS A 12 10.26 -16.58 7.24
C LYS A 12 10.79 -16.13 8.60
N THR A 13 11.70 -16.88 9.19
CA THR A 13 12.36 -16.55 10.46
C THR A 13 13.68 -15.84 10.20
N LEU A 14 14.07 -14.92 11.07
CA LEU A 14 15.37 -14.29 10.96
C LEU A 14 16.48 -15.27 11.37
N SER A 15 17.52 -15.44 10.54
CA SER A 15 18.63 -16.34 10.85
C SER A 15 19.24 -16.05 12.24
N PRO A 16 19.55 -17.07 13.07
CA PRO A 16 20.13 -16.86 14.40
C PRO A 16 21.44 -16.06 14.42
N SER A 17 22.19 -16.06 13.31
CA SER A 17 23.45 -15.32 13.17
C SER A 17 23.28 -13.81 12.97
N VAL A 18 22.07 -13.36 12.63
CA VAL A 18 21.79 -11.93 12.45
C VAL A 18 21.66 -11.26 13.83
N LYS A 19 22.32 -10.12 14.05
CA LYS A 19 22.24 -9.41 15.34
C LYS A 19 20.96 -8.58 15.48
N LYS A 20 20.52 -7.95 14.39
CA LYS A 20 19.36 -7.06 14.33
C LYS A 20 18.70 -7.15 12.95
N GLY A 21 17.37 -7.25 12.90
CA GLY A 21 16.57 -7.11 11.68
C GLY A 21 15.67 -5.88 11.78
N CYS A 22 15.68 -5.03 10.76
CA CYS A 22 14.84 -3.83 10.70
C CYS A 22 14.08 -3.82 9.37
N HIS A 23 12.78 -3.53 9.42
CA HIS A 23 11.88 -3.56 8.27
C HIS A 23 10.86 -2.44 8.38
N ALA A 24 11.03 -1.45 7.51
CA ALA A 24 10.06 -0.38 7.30
C ALA A 24 9.00 -0.87 6.30
N VAL A 25 7.75 -0.90 6.73
CA VAL A 25 6.63 -1.49 5.99
C VAL A 25 5.62 -0.42 5.62
N SER A 26 5.18 -0.34 4.37
CA SER A 26 4.15 0.62 3.98
C SER A 26 2.76 0.28 4.54
N LEU A 27 2.02 1.28 5.03
CA LEU A 27 0.67 1.04 5.53
C LEU A 27 -0.35 1.01 4.38
N ASP A 28 -0.21 1.91 3.40
CA ASP A 28 -1.33 2.32 2.53
C ASP A 28 -1.38 1.60 1.17
N ASP A 29 -0.52 0.61 0.91
CA ASP A 29 -0.50 -0.06 -0.40
C ASP A 29 -1.58 -1.13 -0.54
N GLU A 30 -2.55 -0.87 -1.43
CA GLU A 30 -3.70 -1.75 -1.67
C GLU A 30 -3.45 -2.89 -2.69
N ARG A 31 -2.23 -3.03 -3.22
CA ARG A 31 -1.93 -4.05 -4.24
C ARG A 31 -1.54 -5.37 -3.57
N LYS A 32 -2.29 -6.45 -3.85
CA LYS A 32 -2.03 -7.80 -3.32
C LYS A 32 -0.62 -8.30 -3.61
N THR A 33 -0.10 -8.03 -4.80
CA THR A 33 1.24 -8.47 -5.24
C THR A 33 2.36 -7.84 -4.40
N PHE A 34 2.12 -6.64 -3.85
CA PHE A 34 3.07 -5.91 -3.02
C PHE A 34 2.77 -6.10 -1.52
N HIS A 35 2.09 -7.18 -1.13
CA HIS A 35 1.92 -7.50 0.29
C HIS A 35 3.27 -7.87 0.90
N PRO A 36 3.66 -7.26 2.03
CA PRO A 36 4.97 -7.49 2.62
C PRO A 36 5.07 -8.92 3.15
N MET A 37 6.27 -9.48 3.08
CA MET A 37 6.61 -10.68 3.82
C MET A 37 7.16 -10.27 5.17
N LEU A 38 6.33 -10.42 6.21
CA LEU A 38 6.75 -10.17 7.58
C LEU A 38 7.58 -11.36 8.11
N TRP A 39 8.57 -11.08 8.95
CA TRP A 39 9.25 -12.11 9.70
C TRP A 39 8.30 -12.76 10.70
N ASP A 40 8.43 -14.06 10.87
CA ASP A 40 7.72 -14.85 11.87
C ASP A 40 8.40 -14.68 13.23
N GLU A 41 7.70 -14.03 14.17
CA GLU A 41 8.21 -13.73 15.51
C GLU A 41 7.71 -14.70 16.58
N ARG A 42 6.88 -15.70 16.22
CA ARG A 42 6.31 -16.67 17.18
C ARG A 42 7.37 -17.41 18.00
N ASN A 43 8.53 -17.66 17.41
CA ASN A 43 9.67 -18.34 18.04
C ASN A 43 10.85 -17.38 18.34
N GLU A 44 10.70 -16.08 18.09
CA GLU A 44 11.78 -15.10 18.26
C GLU A 44 11.84 -14.58 19.71
N LYS A 45 12.78 -15.12 20.49
CA LYS A 45 12.92 -14.75 21.91
C LYS A 45 13.84 -13.56 22.15
N LYS A 46 14.71 -13.21 21.19
CA LYS A 46 15.77 -12.20 21.40
C LYS A 46 15.29 -10.76 21.15
N ARG A 47 14.02 -10.55 20.75
CA ARG A 47 13.42 -9.23 20.46
C ARG A 47 14.28 -8.33 19.56
N ARG A 48 14.97 -8.96 18.61
CA ARG A 48 15.95 -8.33 17.72
C ARG A 48 15.37 -7.90 16.37
N ILE A 49 14.06 -7.97 16.22
CA ILE A 49 13.35 -7.65 14.98
C ILE A 49 12.50 -6.40 15.19
N ASP A 50 12.70 -5.40 14.35
CA ASP A 50 11.89 -4.19 14.28
C ASP A 50 11.13 -4.14 12.97
N GLN A 51 9.85 -4.53 12.99
CA GLN A 51 8.94 -4.41 11.85
C GLN A 51 7.96 -3.27 12.15
N VAL A 52 8.15 -2.13 11.49
CA VAL A 52 7.44 -0.89 11.79
C VAL A 52 6.70 -0.40 10.55
N TRP A 53 5.42 -0.09 10.72
CA TRP A 53 4.53 0.36 9.64
C TRP A 53 4.56 1.87 9.50
N PHE A 54 4.92 2.37 8.32
CA PHE A 54 5.02 3.80 7.99
C PHE A 54 3.82 4.22 7.13
N ALA A 55 3.42 5.48 7.26
CA ALA A 55 2.44 6.06 6.35
C ALA A 55 3.00 6.07 4.91
N GLY A 56 2.15 5.83 3.93
CA GLY A 56 2.55 5.77 2.53
C GLY A 56 2.32 4.42 1.86
N VAL A 57 2.35 4.42 0.53
CA VAL A 57 2.41 3.21 -0.30
C VAL A 57 3.86 2.73 -0.47
N HIS A 58 4.10 1.64 -1.21
CA HIS A 58 5.42 0.99 -1.31
C HIS A 58 6.61 1.95 -1.49
N SER A 59 6.60 2.82 -2.51
CA SER A 59 7.69 3.76 -2.77
C SER A 59 7.63 5.06 -1.95
N ASN A 60 6.53 5.33 -1.23
CA ASN A 60 6.54 6.36 -0.19
C ASN A 60 7.37 5.93 1.03
N VAL A 61 7.64 4.63 1.21
CA VAL A 61 8.50 4.11 2.29
C VAL A 61 9.86 3.69 1.73
N GLY A 62 9.89 2.95 0.62
CA GLY A 62 11.13 2.45 0.02
C GLY A 62 11.90 3.45 -0.85
N GLY A 63 11.29 4.59 -1.21
CA GLY A 63 11.87 5.55 -2.16
C GLY A 63 11.56 5.22 -3.63
N GLY A 64 11.92 6.16 -4.52
CA GLY A 64 11.77 6.03 -5.97
C GLY A 64 10.70 6.92 -6.61
N TYR A 65 9.90 7.65 -5.83
CA TYR A 65 9.03 8.69 -6.37
C TYR A 65 9.78 10.02 -6.59
N PRO A 66 9.28 10.92 -7.47
CA PRO A 66 9.85 12.26 -7.62
C PRO A 66 9.76 13.12 -6.33
N ARG A 67 8.65 13.00 -5.59
CA ARG A 67 8.49 13.61 -4.27
C ARG A 67 8.81 12.56 -3.20
N GLN A 68 9.94 12.74 -2.53
CA GLN A 68 10.58 11.71 -1.69
C GLN A 68 10.42 11.96 -0.20
N GLY A 69 9.82 13.06 0.25
CA GLY A 69 9.85 13.48 1.65
C GLY A 69 9.39 12.40 2.62
N MET A 70 8.34 11.64 2.27
CA MET A 70 7.86 10.52 3.08
C MET A 70 8.87 9.36 3.18
N SER A 71 9.57 9.03 2.07
CA SER A 71 10.56 7.95 2.07
C SER A 71 11.82 8.33 2.83
N LEU A 72 12.14 9.62 2.88
CA LEU A 72 13.27 10.11 3.66
C LEU A 72 13.02 9.96 5.18
N VAL A 73 11.76 10.04 5.64
CA VAL A 73 11.40 9.72 7.04
C VAL A 73 11.70 8.25 7.36
N ALA A 74 11.29 7.32 6.49
CA ALA A 74 11.60 5.90 6.68
C ALA A 74 13.11 5.61 6.58
N MET A 75 13.82 6.33 5.70
CA MET A 75 15.28 6.26 5.58
C MET A 75 15.97 6.74 6.85
N GLN A 76 15.54 7.87 7.42
CA GLN A 76 16.08 8.40 8.68
C GLN A 76 15.93 7.38 9.81
N TRP A 77 14.75 6.78 9.96
CA TRP A 77 14.53 5.70 10.93
C TRP A 77 15.49 4.52 10.70
N MET A 78 15.68 4.09 9.45
CA MET A 78 16.61 2.99 9.12
C MET A 78 18.07 3.35 9.47
N MET A 79 18.48 4.59 9.20
CA MET A 79 19.81 5.10 9.57
C MET A 79 19.99 5.08 11.09
N ASP A 80 18.98 5.46 11.86
CA ASP A 80 19.03 5.42 13.32
C ASP A 80 19.11 4.00 13.86
N GLN A 81 18.35 3.05 13.30
CA GLN A 81 18.47 1.64 13.66
C GLN A 81 19.88 1.08 13.36
N ALA A 82 20.46 1.47 12.22
CA ALA A 82 21.80 1.06 11.82
C ALA A 82 22.87 1.62 12.77
N ARG A 83 22.80 2.92 13.10
CA ARG A 83 23.70 3.59 14.07
C ARG A 83 23.62 2.93 15.45
N ARG A 84 22.41 2.70 15.97
CA ARG A 84 22.19 2.02 17.26
C ARG A 84 22.73 0.59 17.28
N SER A 85 22.84 -0.02 16.10
CA SER A 85 23.44 -1.35 15.92
C SER A 85 24.96 -1.31 15.68
N GLY A 86 25.59 -0.13 15.76
CA GLY A 86 27.03 0.06 15.62
C GLY A 86 27.54 0.33 14.20
N LEU A 87 26.65 0.51 13.22
CA LEU A 87 27.06 0.85 11.86
C LEU A 87 27.50 2.32 11.78
N ARG A 88 28.72 2.54 11.30
CA ARG A 88 29.25 3.89 11.04
C ARG A 88 28.77 4.36 9.67
N LEU A 89 27.94 5.40 9.65
CA LEU A 89 27.49 6.04 8.43
C LEU A 89 28.45 7.17 8.08
N THR A 90 28.90 7.24 6.83
CA THR A 90 29.73 8.36 6.35
C THR A 90 28.94 9.67 6.43
N GLY A 91 29.55 10.72 7.00
CA GLY A 91 28.84 11.93 7.45
C GLY A 91 28.29 12.84 6.35
N ALA A 92 28.70 12.69 5.09
CA ALA A 92 28.14 13.48 4.00
C ALA A 92 26.68 13.04 3.78
N ASN A 93 25.73 13.97 3.97
CA ASN A 93 24.28 13.84 3.72
C ASN A 93 23.39 13.36 4.87
N GLN A 94 23.83 13.29 6.13
CA GLN A 94 22.88 12.99 7.22
C GLN A 94 21.83 14.11 7.38
N ASP A 95 22.28 15.35 7.32
CA ASP A 95 21.41 16.53 7.39
C ASP A 95 20.42 16.58 6.22
N PHE A 96 20.81 16.06 5.05
CA PHE A 96 19.91 15.98 3.90
C PHE A 96 18.64 15.19 4.24
N TYR A 97 18.77 14.02 4.86
CA TYR A 97 17.62 13.17 5.19
C TYR A 97 16.71 13.83 6.23
N THR A 98 17.31 14.44 7.25
CA THR A 98 16.54 15.13 8.31
C THR A 98 15.86 16.39 7.78
N VAL A 99 16.54 17.19 6.96
CA VAL A 99 16.01 18.46 6.42
C VAL A 99 14.95 18.23 5.35
N HIS A 100 15.13 17.21 4.50
CA HIS A 100 14.19 16.92 3.41
C HIS A 100 13.13 15.87 3.77
N GLY A 101 13.27 15.21 4.93
CA GLY A 101 12.25 14.38 5.53
C GLY A 101 10.96 15.15 5.75
N ASN A 102 9.86 14.69 5.15
CA ASN A 102 8.57 15.36 5.31
C ASN A 102 7.43 14.33 5.31
N VAL A 103 6.89 14.11 6.50
CA VAL A 103 5.72 13.24 6.75
C VAL A 103 4.50 13.69 5.93
N TYR A 104 4.37 14.99 5.63
CA TYR A 104 3.23 15.59 4.93
C TYR A 104 3.41 15.71 3.42
N ASP A 105 4.51 15.19 2.87
CA ASP A 105 4.73 15.18 1.42
C ASP A 105 3.68 14.28 0.71
N LYS A 106 3.73 14.24 -0.62
CA LYS A 106 2.73 13.60 -1.47
C LYS A 106 2.55 12.11 -1.16
N LEU A 107 1.35 11.77 -0.70
CA LEU A 107 0.87 10.39 -0.65
C LEU A 107 0.43 9.96 -2.06
N TYR A 108 1.12 8.98 -2.64
CA TYR A 108 0.79 8.46 -3.98
C TYR A 108 -0.32 7.40 -3.90
N ASP A 109 -1.13 7.28 -4.95
CA ASP A 109 -2.08 6.18 -5.11
C ASP A 109 -1.36 4.97 -5.73
N SER A 110 -1.24 3.87 -4.98
CA SER A 110 -0.54 2.67 -5.45
C SER A 110 -1.19 2.00 -6.66
N ARG A 111 -2.44 2.38 -6.96
CA ARG A 111 -3.25 1.82 -8.06
C ARG A 111 -3.55 2.83 -9.17
N ALA A 112 -2.83 3.96 -9.21
CA ALA A 112 -2.97 4.94 -10.30
C ALA A 112 -2.49 4.38 -11.64
N GLY A 113 -3.09 4.86 -12.74
CA GLY A 113 -2.74 4.44 -14.10
C GLY A 113 -2.90 2.94 -14.33
N LEU A 114 -1.93 2.33 -15.01
CA LEU A 114 -1.92 0.89 -15.32
C LEU A 114 -1.84 0.01 -14.06
N ALA A 115 -1.48 0.56 -12.89
CA ALA A 115 -1.44 -0.20 -11.65
C ALA A 115 -2.84 -0.62 -11.15
N ILE A 116 -3.92 -0.11 -11.75
CA ILE A 116 -5.29 -0.59 -11.50
C ILE A 116 -5.46 -2.08 -11.82
N TYR A 117 -4.64 -2.65 -12.70
CA TYR A 117 -4.67 -4.06 -13.07
C TYR A 117 -4.05 -4.99 -12.02
N TYR A 118 -3.28 -4.47 -11.06
CA TYR A 118 -2.91 -5.27 -9.90
C TYR A 118 -4.13 -5.66 -9.09
N ARG A 119 -4.11 -6.88 -8.53
CA ARG A 119 -5.19 -7.40 -7.68
C ARG A 119 -5.40 -6.51 -6.46
N PHE A 120 -6.64 -6.05 -6.27
CA PHE A 120 -7.04 -5.24 -5.11
C PHE A 120 -7.10 -6.08 -3.82
N LYS A 121 -6.32 -5.70 -2.80
CA LYS A 121 -6.39 -6.24 -1.45
C LYS A 121 -5.73 -5.24 -0.47
N PRO A 122 -6.50 -4.44 0.28
CA PRO A 122 -5.93 -3.58 1.33
C PRO A 122 -5.22 -4.44 2.37
N ARG A 123 -4.18 -3.90 3.01
CA ARG A 123 -3.40 -4.61 4.03
C ARG A 123 -4.20 -4.67 5.31
N ASP A 124 -4.52 -5.86 5.79
CA ASP A 124 -5.11 -6.06 7.11
C ASP A 124 -3.97 -6.24 8.11
N VAL A 125 -3.49 -5.12 8.67
CA VAL A 125 -2.30 -5.11 9.54
C VAL A 125 -2.50 -6.03 10.74
N TYR A 126 -3.69 -6.02 11.34
CA TYR A 126 -4.05 -6.89 12.45
C TYR A 126 -3.87 -8.37 12.06
N ALA A 127 -4.55 -8.81 10.99
CA ALA A 127 -4.49 -10.21 10.58
C ALA A 127 -3.08 -10.64 10.17
N MET A 128 -2.35 -9.77 9.46
CA MET A 128 -0.97 -10.04 9.02
C MET A 128 0.00 -10.18 10.19
N CYS A 129 -0.12 -9.33 11.22
CA CYS A 129 0.72 -9.40 12.41
C CYS A 129 0.35 -10.60 13.29
N ALA A 130 -0.96 -10.86 13.48
CA ALA A 130 -1.45 -12.00 14.24
C ALA A 130 -0.98 -13.35 13.68
N GLU A 131 -0.95 -13.52 12.35
CA GLU A 131 -0.45 -14.73 11.68
C GLU A 131 1.03 -15.02 12.00
N LYS A 132 1.78 -14.00 12.40
CA LYS A 132 3.24 -14.07 12.63
C LYS A 132 3.62 -13.84 14.09
N GLY A 133 2.66 -13.76 15.01
CA GLY A 133 2.92 -13.50 16.43
C GLY A 133 3.54 -12.12 16.69
N ILE A 134 3.25 -11.14 15.83
CA ILE A 134 3.80 -9.77 15.91
C ILE A 134 2.80 -8.86 16.61
N ALA A 135 3.28 -8.00 17.52
CA ALA A 135 2.52 -6.85 17.99
C ALA A 135 2.60 -5.71 16.94
N PRO A 136 1.47 -5.20 16.41
CA PRO A 136 1.50 -4.18 15.37
C PRO A 136 2.14 -2.88 15.84
N ARG A 137 3.29 -2.52 15.26
CA ARG A 137 4.01 -1.27 15.55
C ARG A 137 3.91 -0.30 14.39
N LEU A 138 3.35 0.89 14.62
CA LEU A 138 3.22 1.94 13.61
C LEU A 138 4.18 3.09 13.93
N HIS A 139 4.86 3.63 12.93
CA HIS A 139 5.68 4.81 13.09
C HIS A 139 4.80 6.04 13.35
N GLU A 140 5.26 6.99 14.17
CA GLU A 140 4.50 8.20 14.51
C GLU A 140 4.03 9.03 13.30
N SER A 141 4.74 8.91 12.16
CA SER A 141 4.33 9.46 10.87
C SER A 141 2.87 9.15 10.50
N VAL A 142 2.34 7.98 10.88
CA VAL A 142 0.94 7.60 10.64
C VAL A 142 0.00 8.48 11.47
N LEU A 143 0.31 8.65 12.75
CA LEU A 143 -0.48 9.48 13.64
C LEU A 143 -0.41 10.95 13.25
N ASP A 144 0.77 11.47 12.90
CA ASP A 144 0.91 12.86 12.50
C ASP A 144 0.10 13.18 11.25
N ARG A 145 0.04 12.27 10.27
CA ARG A 145 -0.84 12.45 9.12
C ARG A 145 -2.32 12.37 9.46
N ILE A 146 -2.72 11.49 10.40
CA ILE A 146 -4.10 11.38 10.88
C ILE A 146 -4.51 12.70 11.57
N VAL A 147 -3.70 13.18 12.51
CA VAL A 147 -4.01 14.37 13.32
C VAL A 147 -3.98 15.65 12.49
N SER A 148 -2.99 15.80 11.61
CA SER A 148 -2.93 16.95 10.69
C SER A 148 -4.03 16.93 9.62
N MET A 149 -4.75 15.81 9.48
CA MET A 149 -5.68 15.56 8.38
C MET A 149 -5.09 15.86 7.00
N SER A 150 -3.76 15.73 6.86
CA SER A 150 -3.04 16.09 5.63
C SER A 150 -3.67 15.37 4.43
N THR A 151 -4.14 16.14 3.44
CA THR A 151 -4.81 15.61 2.23
C THR A 151 -6.00 14.66 2.49
N GLY A 152 -6.68 14.78 3.65
CA GLY A 152 -7.79 13.90 4.01
C GLY A 152 -7.35 12.47 4.35
N TYR A 153 -6.16 12.31 4.94
CA TYR A 153 -5.61 11.02 5.33
C TYR A 153 -6.47 10.34 6.40
N ALA A 154 -7.07 9.21 6.05
CA ALA A 154 -8.01 8.46 6.87
C ALA A 154 -7.80 6.94 6.65
N PRO A 155 -6.75 6.34 7.25
CA PRO A 155 -6.40 4.95 6.98
C PRO A 155 -7.44 3.99 7.55
N GLY A 156 -7.81 2.98 6.75
CA GLY A 156 -8.80 1.97 7.16
C GLY A 156 -8.22 0.79 7.94
N ASN A 157 -6.90 0.64 7.93
CA ASN A 157 -6.19 -0.57 8.33
C ASN A 157 -5.34 -0.44 9.58
N VAL A 158 -5.51 0.65 10.34
CA VAL A 158 -4.91 0.79 11.67
C VAL A 158 -5.56 -0.23 12.62
N PRO A 159 -4.77 -1.08 13.31
CA PRO A 159 -5.31 -2.09 14.23
C PRO A 159 -5.61 -1.50 15.61
N HIS A 160 -6.57 -2.07 16.35
CA HIS A 160 -6.94 -1.62 17.70
C HIS A 160 -5.85 -1.82 18.77
N ASN A 161 -4.97 -2.80 18.57
CA ASN A 161 -3.86 -3.12 19.46
C ASN A 161 -2.53 -2.53 18.97
N VAL A 162 -2.57 -1.40 18.27
CA VAL A 162 -1.39 -0.68 17.79
C VAL A 162 -0.52 -0.15 18.94
N GLU A 163 0.79 -0.23 18.75
CA GLU A 163 1.82 0.50 19.50
C GLU A 163 2.48 1.52 18.56
N PHE A 164 2.58 2.78 18.95
CA PHE A 164 3.29 3.79 18.17
C PHE A 164 4.77 3.85 18.54
N VAL A 165 5.62 3.77 17.51
CA VAL A 165 7.07 3.94 17.61
C VAL A 165 7.40 5.40 17.31
N PRO A 166 7.91 6.15 18.30
CA PRO A 166 8.33 7.53 18.09
C PRO A 166 9.64 7.60 17.28
N ASP A 167 9.85 8.68 16.54
CA ASP A 167 11.15 9.02 15.93
C ASP A 167 12.09 9.60 17.01
N THR A 168 11.53 10.32 17.99
CA THR A 168 12.24 10.89 19.15
C THR A 168 11.78 10.29 20.50
N MET A 169 12.02 10.94 21.64
CA MET A 169 11.54 10.45 22.94
C MET A 169 10.02 10.31 22.94
N ALA A 170 9.50 9.21 23.53
CA ALA A 170 8.08 8.90 23.51
C ALA A 170 7.21 10.04 24.06
N SER A 171 6.43 10.68 23.18
CA SER A 171 5.56 11.79 23.54
C SER A 171 4.30 11.28 24.29
N PRO A 172 3.85 11.97 25.36
CA PRO A 172 2.56 11.71 26.02
C PRO A 172 1.38 11.67 25.03
N ARG A 173 1.49 12.42 23.92
CA ARG A 173 0.52 12.44 22.82
C ARG A 173 0.35 11.06 22.16
N LEU A 174 1.43 10.30 21.96
CA LEU A 174 1.36 8.96 21.34
C LEU A 174 0.59 7.99 22.22
N LYS A 175 0.91 7.95 23.53
CA LYS A 175 0.19 7.11 24.49
C LYS A 175 -1.28 7.48 24.61
N ARG A 176 -1.63 8.77 24.52
CA ARG A 176 -3.03 9.22 24.45
C ARG A 176 -3.70 8.68 23.20
N ALA A 177 -3.06 8.80 22.05
CA ALA A 177 -3.60 8.32 20.78
C ALA A 177 -3.82 6.80 20.76
N GLU A 178 -2.90 6.02 21.29
CA GLU A 178 -3.08 4.56 21.44
C GLU A 178 -4.35 4.22 22.23
N ARG A 179 -4.56 4.90 23.36
CA ARG A 179 -5.75 4.67 24.21
C ARG A 179 -7.05 5.05 23.49
N GLU A 180 -7.09 6.24 22.89
CA GLU A 180 -8.27 6.74 22.19
C GLU A 180 -8.62 5.88 20.97
N ILE A 181 -7.62 5.45 20.18
CA ILE A 181 -7.82 4.55 19.03
C ILE A 181 -8.33 3.20 19.50
N ARG A 182 -7.71 2.62 20.54
CA ARG A 182 -8.15 1.33 21.12
C ARG A 182 -9.59 1.42 21.63
N GLN A 183 -9.94 2.50 22.33
CA GLN A 183 -11.28 2.71 22.84
C GLN A 183 -12.30 2.90 21.70
N ALA A 184 -11.96 3.66 20.65
CA ALA A 184 -12.87 3.95 19.54
C ALA A 184 -13.10 2.75 18.60
N LEU A 185 -12.13 1.85 18.47
CA LEU A 185 -12.27 0.62 17.68
C LEU A 185 -13.03 -0.47 18.43
N GLU A 186 -13.11 -0.41 19.77
CA GLU A 186 -13.85 -1.36 20.61
C GLU A 186 -13.50 -2.83 20.30
N GLN A 187 -14.41 -3.58 19.66
CA GLN A 187 -14.26 -4.98 19.27
C GLN A 187 -13.79 -5.16 17.82
N ASP A 188 -13.69 -4.07 17.04
CA ASP A 188 -13.20 -4.13 15.67
C ASP A 188 -11.69 -4.32 15.65
N THR A 189 -11.23 -5.29 14.83
CA THR A 189 -9.80 -5.47 14.61
C THR A 189 -9.18 -4.25 13.93
N SER A 190 -9.87 -3.70 12.93
CA SER A 190 -9.61 -2.45 12.21
C SER A 190 -10.89 -1.97 11.49
N LEU A 191 -10.87 -0.75 10.93
CA LEU A 191 -12.01 -0.23 10.15
C LEU A 191 -12.31 -1.02 8.87
N LEU A 192 -11.36 -1.85 8.39
CA LEU A 192 -11.60 -2.76 7.27
C LEU A 192 -12.80 -3.69 7.52
N ARG A 193 -13.08 -4.02 8.79
CA ARG A 193 -14.24 -4.84 9.17
C ARG A 193 -15.55 -4.13 8.83
N ARG A 194 -15.64 -2.82 9.10
CA ARG A 194 -16.83 -1.99 8.82
C ARG A 194 -17.13 -1.82 7.34
N VAL A 195 -16.10 -1.93 6.49
CA VAL A 195 -16.24 -1.77 5.02
C VAL A 195 -16.05 -3.09 4.26
N ARG A 196 -16.12 -4.24 4.93
CA ARG A 196 -15.92 -5.56 4.31
C ARG A 196 -16.83 -5.81 3.10
N PRO A 197 -18.13 -5.44 3.09
CA PRO A 197 -18.98 -5.58 1.91
C PRO A 197 -18.48 -4.75 0.72
N TRP A 198 -17.99 -3.53 0.98
CA TRP A 198 -17.43 -2.64 -0.04
C TRP A 198 -16.11 -3.18 -0.60
N ILE A 199 -15.25 -3.75 0.24
CA ILE A 199 -14.02 -4.43 -0.22
C ILE A 199 -14.37 -5.61 -1.12
N TRP A 200 -15.37 -6.40 -0.75
CA TRP A 200 -15.84 -7.54 -1.56
C TRP A 200 -16.38 -7.06 -2.92
N LEU A 201 -17.24 -6.04 -2.92
CA LEU A 201 -17.78 -5.46 -4.15
C LEU A 201 -16.68 -4.90 -5.04
N ARG A 202 -15.69 -4.20 -4.46
CA ARG A 202 -14.53 -3.65 -5.21
C ARG A 202 -13.65 -4.75 -5.83
N LYS A 203 -13.58 -5.95 -5.23
CA LYS A 203 -12.89 -7.09 -5.84
C LYS A 203 -13.65 -7.62 -7.05
N TRP A 204 -14.97 -7.66 -6.99
CA TRP A 204 -15.82 -8.07 -8.12
C TRP A 204 -15.76 -7.07 -9.26
N THR A 205 -15.88 -5.77 -8.98
CA THR A 205 -15.76 -4.75 -10.02
C THR A 205 -14.40 -4.79 -10.70
N HIS A 206 -13.34 -5.04 -9.94
CA HIS A 206 -12.00 -5.27 -10.48
C HIS A 206 -11.90 -6.55 -11.34
N PHE A 207 -12.52 -7.65 -10.90
CA PHE A 207 -12.57 -8.88 -11.69
C PHE A 207 -13.24 -8.65 -13.05
N PHE A 208 -14.42 -8.03 -13.06
CA PHE A 208 -15.12 -7.72 -14.30
C PHE A 208 -14.35 -6.71 -15.16
N LEU A 209 -13.72 -5.69 -14.55
CA LEU A 209 -12.83 -4.77 -15.27
C LEU A 209 -11.72 -5.54 -16.02
N LEU A 210 -11.08 -6.51 -15.38
CA LEU A 210 -10.05 -7.34 -16.01
C LEU A 210 -10.60 -8.21 -17.14
N VAL A 211 -11.73 -8.89 -16.92
CA VAL A 211 -12.38 -9.74 -17.93
C VAL A 211 -12.72 -8.92 -19.17
N PHE A 212 -13.38 -7.77 -18.99
CA PHE A 212 -13.79 -6.94 -20.12
C PHE A 212 -12.62 -6.22 -20.78
N THR A 213 -11.57 -5.87 -20.03
CA THR A 213 -10.29 -5.42 -20.63
C THR A 213 -9.68 -6.53 -21.49
N GLY A 214 -9.69 -7.78 -21.02
CA GLY A 214 -9.23 -8.93 -21.81
C GLY A 214 -10.05 -9.14 -23.09
N ILE A 215 -11.37 -8.99 -23.02
CA ILE A 215 -12.28 -9.03 -24.18
C ILE A 215 -11.97 -7.88 -25.15
N ALA A 216 -11.74 -6.66 -24.64
CA ALA A 216 -11.34 -5.52 -25.46
C ALA A 216 -10.00 -5.77 -26.18
N LEU A 217 -9.01 -6.34 -25.47
CA LEU A 217 -7.72 -6.73 -26.03
C LEU A 217 -7.89 -7.83 -27.10
N TYR A 218 -8.73 -8.82 -26.85
CA TYR A 218 -9.03 -9.86 -27.84
C TYR A 218 -9.58 -9.27 -29.15
N TYR A 219 -10.56 -8.36 -29.07
CA TYR A 219 -11.13 -7.74 -30.26
C TYR A 219 -10.18 -6.75 -30.97
N THR A 220 -9.22 -6.18 -30.27
CA THR A 220 -8.26 -5.21 -30.84
C THR A 220 -6.99 -5.83 -31.40
N PHE A 221 -6.68 -7.07 -31.03
CA PHE A 221 -5.43 -7.73 -31.43
C PHE A 221 -5.63 -9.08 -32.08
N TYR A 222 -6.69 -9.81 -31.74
CA TYR A 222 -6.85 -11.21 -32.17
C TYR A 222 -7.90 -11.40 -33.26
N ALA A 223 -8.78 -10.41 -33.47
CA ALA A 223 -9.84 -10.50 -34.48
C ALA A 223 -9.30 -10.61 -35.92
N ASP A 224 -8.11 -10.06 -36.19
CA ASP A 224 -7.55 -9.96 -37.56
C ASP A 224 -6.48 -11.04 -37.88
N GLY A 225 -6.24 -11.98 -36.97
CA GLY A 225 -5.62 -13.29 -37.25
C GLY A 225 -4.25 -13.31 -37.94
N THR A 226 -3.15 -13.15 -37.19
CA THR A 226 -1.82 -13.79 -37.39
C THR A 226 -0.86 -13.34 -36.28
N VAL A 227 0.18 -14.13 -35.95
CA VAL A 227 1.14 -13.76 -34.88
C VAL A 227 1.98 -12.54 -35.26
N GLU A 228 2.31 -12.39 -36.55
CA GLU A 228 3.08 -11.26 -37.08
C GLU A 228 2.26 -9.96 -37.08
N SER A 229 0.96 -10.03 -37.40
CA SER A 229 0.08 -8.86 -37.30
C SER A 229 -0.08 -8.42 -35.85
N ILE A 230 -0.16 -9.34 -34.89
CA ILE A 230 -0.17 -9.03 -33.45
C ILE A 230 1.11 -8.30 -33.04
N ALA A 231 2.29 -8.77 -33.47
CA ALA A 231 3.57 -8.15 -33.10
C ALA A 231 3.70 -6.70 -33.61
N MET A 232 3.35 -6.45 -34.88
CA MET A 232 3.34 -5.09 -35.45
C MET A 232 2.28 -4.21 -34.77
N SER A 233 1.11 -4.78 -34.51
CA SER A 233 0.00 -4.10 -33.86
C SER A 233 0.33 -3.71 -32.41
N ILE A 234 1.08 -4.53 -31.68
CA ILE A 234 1.54 -4.22 -30.31
C ILE A 234 2.45 -2.98 -30.31
N GLN A 235 3.42 -2.92 -31.23
CA GLN A 235 4.35 -1.80 -31.31
C GLN A 235 3.65 -0.47 -31.62
N ASP A 236 2.67 -0.49 -32.51
CA ASP A 236 1.86 0.68 -32.87
C ASP A 236 0.86 1.08 -31.77
N THR A 237 0.30 0.10 -31.06
CA THR A 237 -0.70 0.35 -29.99
C THR A 237 -0.12 1.05 -28.78
N PHE A 238 1.18 0.89 -28.49
CA PHE A 238 1.80 1.59 -27.36
C PHE A 238 2.15 3.06 -27.67
N SER A 239 1.84 3.54 -28.88
CA SER A 239 1.78 4.97 -29.16
C SER A 239 0.47 5.58 -28.65
N ASN A 240 0.50 6.87 -28.23
CA ASN A 240 -0.71 7.56 -27.78
C ASN A 240 -1.81 7.60 -28.86
N GLN A 241 -1.42 7.68 -30.14
CA GLN A 241 -2.34 7.72 -31.27
C GLN A 241 -2.97 6.35 -31.54
N GLY A 242 -2.16 5.27 -31.58
CA GLY A 242 -2.66 3.92 -31.78
C GLY A 242 -3.63 3.44 -30.69
N MET A 243 -3.42 3.85 -29.42
CA MET A 243 -4.39 3.59 -28.34
C MET A 243 -5.74 4.27 -28.61
N LEU A 244 -5.74 5.51 -29.10
CA LEU A 244 -6.95 6.27 -29.38
C LEU A 244 -7.72 5.68 -30.55
N GLU A 245 -7.04 5.34 -31.65
CA GLU A 245 -7.65 4.75 -32.84
C GLU A 245 -8.29 3.40 -32.53
N LYS A 246 -7.61 2.53 -31.80
CA LYS A 246 -8.17 1.24 -31.35
C LYS A 246 -9.31 1.39 -30.35
N GLY A 247 -9.20 2.36 -29.45
CA GLY A 247 -10.29 2.71 -28.53
C GLY A 247 -11.53 3.18 -29.28
N TRP A 248 -11.35 4.01 -30.31
CA TRP A 248 -12.42 4.49 -31.18
C TRP A 248 -13.06 3.37 -32.00
N TYR A 249 -12.25 2.49 -32.59
CA TYR A 249 -12.72 1.31 -33.30
C TYR A 249 -13.57 0.40 -32.39
N LEU A 250 -13.11 0.13 -31.17
CA LEU A 250 -13.88 -0.65 -30.18
C LEU A 250 -15.20 0.02 -29.82
N LEU A 251 -15.22 1.35 -29.70
CA LEU A 251 -16.43 2.08 -29.38
C LEU A 251 -17.47 1.98 -30.50
N GLN A 252 -17.05 2.01 -31.77
CA GLN A 252 -17.95 1.90 -32.92
C GLN A 252 -18.43 0.45 -33.13
N THR A 253 -17.54 -0.53 -33.02
CA THR A 253 -17.86 -1.92 -33.35
C THR A 253 -18.49 -2.68 -32.18
N ARG A 254 -18.07 -2.40 -30.94
CA ARG A 254 -18.47 -3.09 -29.72
C ARG A 254 -18.68 -2.10 -28.56
N PRO A 255 -19.61 -1.13 -28.69
CA PRO A 255 -19.83 -0.08 -27.68
C PRO A 255 -20.12 -0.64 -26.29
N TRP A 256 -20.79 -1.78 -26.20
CA TRP A 256 -21.12 -2.43 -24.93
C TRP A 256 -19.87 -2.80 -24.10
N VAL A 257 -18.75 -3.18 -24.72
CA VAL A 257 -17.51 -3.51 -24.00
C VAL A 257 -16.96 -2.25 -23.31
N VAL A 258 -16.90 -1.15 -24.07
CA VAL A 258 -16.42 0.14 -23.56
C VAL A 258 -17.34 0.66 -22.46
N LEU A 259 -18.66 0.57 -22.64
CA LEU A 259 -19.65 0.98 -21.65
C LEU A 259 -19.54 0.18 -20.34
N VAL A 260 -19.34 -1.14 -20.42
CA VAL A 260 -19.14 -1.96 -19.21
C VAL A 260 -17.83 -1.61 -18.50
N ILE A 261 -16.72 -1.42 -19.23
CA ILE A 261 -15.44 -0.97 -18.64
C ILE A 261 -15.63 0.38 -17.92
N ALA A 262 -16.27 1.35 -18.58
CA ALA A 262 -16.56 2.66 -18.01
C ALA A 262 -17.46 2.56 -16.77
N ALA A 263 -18.51 1.73 -16.82
CA ALA A 263 -19.41 1.48 -15.68
C ALA A 263 -18.68 0.82 -14.51
N MET A 264 -17.83 -0.18 -14.75
CA MET A 264 -17.02 -0.82 -13.71
C MET A 264 -16.00 0.14 -13.09
N TYR A 265 -15.39 1.00 -13.90
CA TYR A 265 -14.51 2.05 -13.42
C TYR A 265 -15.25 3.07 -12.54
N GLY A 266 -16.39 3.58 -13.01
CA GLY A 266 -17.26 4.50 -12.26
C GLY A 266 -17.74 3.90 -10.93
N LEU A 267 -18.25 2.67 -10.96
CA LEU A 267 -18.65 1.94 -9.76
C LEU A 267 -17.47 1.75 -8.80
N SER A 268 -16.27 1.43 -9.29
CA SER A 268 -15.08 1.36 -8.45
C SER A 268 -14.72 2.70 -7.79
N ARG A 269 -14.99 3.85 -8.43
CA ARG A 269 -14.78 5.18 -7.83
C ARG A 269 -15.80 5.46 -6.73
N ILE A 270 -17.07 5.13 -6.95
CA ILE A 270 -18.13 5.25 -5.94
C ILE A 270 -17.81 4.41 -4.72
N ILE A 271 -17.44 3.13 -4.92
CA ILE A 271 -17.08 2.23 -3.80
C ILE A 271 -15.90 2.80 -3.00
N ARG A 272 -14.86 3.28 -3.68
CA ARG A 272 -13.69 3.90 -3.03
C ARG A 272 -14.10 5.11 -2.20
N TRP A 273 -14.93 5.99 -2.76
CA TRP A 273 -15.45 7.16 -2.05
C TRP A 273 -16.26 6.76 -0.82
N THR A 274 -17.14 5.77 -0.93
CA THR A 274 -17.93 5.28 0.21
C THR A 274 -17.04 4.72 1.33
N MET A 275 -16.02 3.92 0.98
CA MET A 275 -15.05 3.42 1.96
C MET A 275 -14.31 4.57 2.66
N HIS A 276 -13.81 5.55 1.89
CA HIS A 276 -13.10 6.71 2.43
C HIS A 276 -13.99 7.57 3.33
N ARG A 277 -15.29 7.72 2.99
CA ARG A 277 -16.27 8.40 3.83
C ARG A 277 -16.49 7.67 5.17
N THR A 278 -16.55 6.34 5.16
CA THR A 278 -16.63 5.55 6.40
C THR A 278 -15.40 5.75 7.28
N TYR A 279 -14.20 5.75 6.70
CA TYR A 279 -12.97 6.01 7.45
C TYR A 279 -12.94 7.44 7.99
N SER A 280 -13.26 8.43 7.16
CA SER A 280 -13.25 9.83 7.55
C SER A 280 -14.25 10.13 8.67
N ARG A 281 -15.45 9.54 8.63
CA ARG A 281 -16.44 9.65 9.71
C ARG A 281 -15.96 9.09 11.05
N PHE A 282 -15.07 8.09 11.02
CA PHE A 282 -14.44 7.57 12.22
C PHE A 282 -13.32 8.50 12.71
N TRP A 283 -12.41 8.90 11.82
CA TRP A 283 -11.22 9.66 12.20
C TRP A 283 -11.52 11.10 12.60
N TYR A 284 -12.46 11.77 11.93
CA TYR A 284 -12.76 13.19 12.18
C TYR A 284 -13.08 13.52 13.66
N PRO A 285 -14.07 12.89 14.31
CA PRO A 285 -14.37 13.15 15.72
C PRO A 285 -13.30 12.58 16.67
N LEU A 286 -12.51 11.60 16.25
CA LEU A 286 -11.43 11.06 17.06
C LEU A 286 -10.26 12.04 17.12
N VAL A 287 -9.86 12.62 15.99
CA VAL A 287 -8.78 13.61 15.90
C VAL A 287 -9.05 14.84 16.75
N GLN A 288 -10.31 15.30 16.83
CA GLN A 288 -10.69 16.41 17.70
C GLN A 288 -10.45 16.12 19.21
N ARG A 289 -10.30 14.85 19.59
CA ARG A 289 -10.01 14.42 20.97
C ARG A 289 -8.53 14.14 21.23
N LEU A 290 -7.69 14.08 20.19
CA LEU A 290 -6.26 13.75 20.28
C LEU A 290 -5.41 14.98 20.59
#